data_AF-A0A9P6JRR9-F1
#
_entry.id   AF-A0A9P6JRR9-F1
#
_cell.length_a   1.000
_cell.length_b   1.000
_cell.length_c   1.000
_cell.angle_alpha   90.00
_cell.angle_beta   90.00
_cell.angle_gamma   90.00
#
_symmetry.space_group_name_H-M   'P 1'
#
loop_
_entity.id
_entity.type
_entity.pdbx_description
1 polymer ?
#
loop_
_entity_poly.entity_id
_entity_poly.type
_entity_poly.pdbx_seq_one_letter_code
_entity_poly.pdbx_strand_id
1 'polypeptide(L)'
;MSLPTTPSAILYAPTDIRIEDRPIWAPSPTSVQIAVAATGLCGSDLHYYSAGRNGDFAVRAPLVLGHEAAGTIVALGSSVNSPGVNASDDSQLRVGMRVAIEAGVYCRNELGDCEYCAVGRYNLCKKMRFASSASRFPHLDGTLTGRMNHPAFVVHPLPDNVSFEQAALAEPLSVLIHASRRCGLSTWRASHPSYAFTSPGTVEPTVASSSGSGSGLCRPHPYPAPIPLSSSPSPSSSNNNTTQTHPKGPTVLVFGVGAIGLLACLLAKYHGASRVCAVDINEKRLEWARREGFCDEVFCVPSSDKERQQQGDGCCAAPPSVSASATPKPQTQAQPSSTDPMKASQQLSSSILSSFSPPTSTTSPFLGFSYTFECTGHPSSIASSILCTAPGGKVCLIGMGARNMMMPVSQAATREVDLVGVFRYAGCYGDALRVLGSAEVVGLAGTVGEMVLKLVTHRFGLEDTKKAFELLRKGEDEDGGLVLKVMIGSGEA
;
A
#
# COMPACT_ATOMS: atom_id res chain seq x y z
N MET A 1 36.13 -9.49 21.18
CA MET A 1 34.71 -9.85 21.38
C MET A 1 34.09 -10.02 20.01
N SER A 2 33.41 -11.13 19.74
CA SER A 2 32.62 -11.29 18.51
C SER A 2 31.46 -10.31 18.52
N LEU A 3 31.12 -9.74 17.36
CA LEU A 3 29.92 -8.92 17.23
C LEU A 3 28.68 -9.76 17.55
N PRO A 4 27.66 -9.19 18.21
CA PRO A 4 26.35 -9.84 18.30
C PRO A 4 25.84 -10.22 16.90
N THR A 5 25.08 -11.29 16.80
CA THR A 5 24.43 -11.71 15.56
C THR A 5 22.91 -11.64 15.67
N THR A 6 22.25 -11.69 14.53
CA THR A 6 20.79 -11.81 14.42
C THR A 6 20.43 -12.77 13.29
N PRO A 7 19.48 -13.70 13.50
CA PRO A 7 19.00 -14.57 12.43
C PRO A 7 18.33 -13.72 11.35
N SER A 8 18.59 -14.02 10.09
CA SER A 8 18.06 -13.28 8.94
C SER A 8 17.70 -14.22 7.80
N ALA A 9 16.61 -13.95 7.09
CA ALA A 9 16.23 -14.66 5.88
C ALA A 9 16.87 -14.01 4.64
N ILE A 10 17.92 -14.64 4.11
CA ILE A 10 18.80 -14.09 3.09
C ILE A 10 18.54 -14.79 1.76
N LEU A 11 18.17 -14.02 0.75
CA LEU A 11 18.06 -14.48 -0.64
C LEU A 11 19.44 -14.41 -1.32
N TYR A 12 19.95 -15.57 -1.74
CA TYR A 12 21.21 -15.69 -2.48
C TYR A 12 20.99 -15.76 -3.99
N ALA A 13 19.93 -16.44 -4.42
CA ALA A 13 19.53 -16.66 -5.81
C ALA A 13 18.01 -16.94 -5.85
N PRO A 14 17.37 -16.97 -7.04
CA PRO A 14 15.97 -17.38 -7.13
C PRO A 14 15.72 -18.70 -6.37
N THR A 15 14.70 -18.70 -5.51
CA THR A 15 14.26 -19.77 -4.60
C THR A 15 15.29 -20.30 -3.59
N ASP A 16 16.49 -19.70 -3.55
CA ASP A 16 17.55 -19.97 -2.59
C ASP A 16 17.56 -18.91 -1.49
N ILE A 17 16.59 -19.03 -0.58
CA ILE A 17 16.53 -18.27 0.67
C ILE A 17 16.99 -19.14 1.83
N ARG A 18 17.87 -18.61 2.66
CA ARG A 18 18.50 -19.31 3.79
C ARG A 18 18.38 -18.49 5.06
N ILE A 19 18.24 -19.18 6.19
CA ILE A 19 18.25 -18.56 7.51
C ILE A 19 19.66 -18.65 8.06
N GLU A 20 20.32 -17.50 8.20
CA GLU A 20 21.69 -17.43 8.71
C GLU A 20 21.83 -16.26 9.68
N ASP A 21 22.73 -16.41 10.65
CA ASP A 21 23.12 -15.34 11.56
C ASP A 21 23.97 -14.29 10.84
N ARG A 22 23.53 -13.02 10.88
CA ARG A 22 24.32 -11.89 10.41
C ARG A 22 24.85 -11.06 11.57
N PRO A 23 26.10 -10.56 11.51
CA PRO A 23 26.59 -9.58 12.48
C PRO A 23 25.68 -8.34 12.51
N ILE A 24 25.37 -7.85 13.71
CA ILE A 24 24.65 -6.61 13.91
C ILE A 24 25.51 -5.60 14.69
N TRP A 25 25.66 -4.42 14.09
CA TRP A 25 26.39 -3.31 14.69
C TRP A 25 25.49 -2.50 15.63
N ALA A 26 26.07 -1.77 16.56
CA ALA A 26 25.34 -0.73 17.29
C ALA A 26 24.74 0.29 16.28
N PRO A 27 23.55 0.87 16.57
CA PRO A 27 22.96 1.86 15.68
C PRO A 27 23.85 3.10 15.57
N SER A 28 23.85 3.74 14.39
CA SER A 28 24.51 5.03 14.21
C SER A 28 23.88 6.10 15.11
N PRO A 29 24.54 7.25 15.33
CA PRO A 29 23.99 8.33 16.18
C PRO A 29 22.55 8.74 15.87
N THR A 30 22.12 8.64 14.60
CA THR A 30 20.80 9.04 14.11
C THR A 30 19.86 7.87 13.81
N SER A 31 20.25 6.65 14.16
CA SER A 31 19.45 5.44 13.93
C SER A 31 19.03 4.81 15.25
N VAL A 32 18.02 3.96 15.19
CA VAL A 32 17.62 3.06 16.27
C VAL A 32 17.91 1.63 15.87
N GLN A 33 18.08 0.73 16.84
CA GLN A 33 18.04 -0.71 16.62
C GLN A 33 16.67 -1.21 17.06
N ILE A 34 16.01 -1.99 16.20
CA ILE A 34 14.65 -2.49 16.39
C ILE A 34 14.72 -4.01 16.41
N ALA A 35 14.15 -4.65 17.42
CA ALA A 35 13.80 -6.06 17.39
C ALA A 35 12.51 -6.21 16.60
N VAL A 36 12.59 -6.82 15.41
CA VAL A 36 11.45 -6.93 14.50
C VAL A 36 10.50 -7.99 15.05
N ALA A 37 9.24 -7.62 15.22
CA ALA A 37 8.20 -8.49 15.80
C ALA A 37 7.31 -9.12 14.72
N ALA A 38 6.96 -8.33 13.70
CA ALA A 38 6.11 -8.76 12.60
C ALA A 38 6.59 -8.16 11.28
N THR A 39 6.60 -8.96 10.21
CA THR A 39 6.84 -8.55 8.83
C THR A 39 5.83 -9.23 7.90
N GLY A 40 5.02 -8.45 7.19
CA GLY A 40 4.14 -8.95 6.14
C GLY A 40 4.92 -9.24 4.86
N LEU A 41 4.63 -10.37 4.21
CA LEU A 41 5.20 -10.69 2.90
C LEU A 41 4.44 -9.96 1.78
N CYS A 42 5.16 -9.31 0.87
CA CYS A 42 4.59 -8.60 -0.28
C CYS A 42 4.78 -9.39 -1.58
N GLY A 43 3.98 -9.05 -2.60
CA GLY A 43 4.18 -9.58 -3.95
C GLY A 43 5.55 -9.20 -4.55
N SER A 44 6.11 -8.06 -4.16
CA SER A 44 7.47 -7.65 -4.56
C SER A 44 8.56 -8.55 -3.95
N ASP A 45 8.41 -8.96 -2.69
CA ASP A 45 9.30 -9.95 -2.07
C ASP A 45 9.16 -11.30 -2.78
N LEU A 46 7.94 -11.70 -3.14
CA LEU A 46 7.70 -12.93 -3.91
C LEU A 46 8.36 -12.90 -5.29
N HIS A 47 8.37 -11.75 -5.98
CA HIS A 47 9.11 -11.59 -7.24
C HIS A 47 10.62 -11.72 -7.05
N TYR A 48 11.17 -11.12 -5.99
CA TYR A 48 12.57 -11.32 -5.65
C TYR A 48 12.88 -12.79 -5.35
N TYR A 49 12.07 -13.43 -4.50
CA TYR A 49 12.21 -14.85 -4.19
C TYR A 49 12.16 -15.72 -5.45
N SER A 50 11.17 -15.52 -6.32
CA SER A 50 10.92 -16.39 -7.46
C SER A 50 11.88 -16.15 -8.64
N ALA A 51 12.27 -14.90 -8.89
CA ALA A 51 13.01 -14.51 -10.09
C ALA A 51 14.38 -13.84 -9.81
N GLY A 52 14.74 -13.65 -8.54
CA GLY A 52 15.97 -12.95 -8.14
C GLY A 52 15.97 -11.46 -8.54
N ARG A 53 14.81 -10.90 -8.90
CA ARG A 53 14.66 -9.52 -9.35
C ARG A 53 13.22 -9.04 -9.22
N ASN A 54 13.06 -7.71 -9.15
CA ASN A 54 11.77 -7.05 -9.35
C ASN A 54 11.94 -5.99 -10.44
N GLY A 55 11.32 -6.22 -11.61
CA GLY A 55 11.58 -5.44 -12.82
C GLY A 55 13.07 -5.47 -13.20
N ASP A 56 13.66 -4.29 -13.39
CA ASP A 56 15.10 -4.11 -13.70
C ASP A 56 16.02 -4.29 -12.48
N PHE A 57 15.46 -4.40 -11.28
CA PHE A 57 16.23 -4.44 -10.05
C PHE A 57 16.61 -5.87 -9.69
N ALA A 58 17.72 -6.35 -10.26
CA ALA A 58 18.25 -7.67 -9.96
C ALA A 58 19.11 -7.70 -8.68
N VAL A 59 18.96 -8.78 -7.91
CA VAL A 59 19.82 -9.11 -6.78
C VAL A 59 21.24 -9.38 -7.31
N ARG A 60 22.21 -8.65 -6.78
CA ARG A 60 23.63 -8.69 -7.15
C ARG A 60 24.53 -9.19 -6.02
N ALA A 61 23.99 -9.22 -4.81
CA ALA A 61 24.62 -9.75 -3.60
C ALA A 61 23.52 -10.27 -2.65
N PRO A 62 23.83 -11.15 -1.70
CA PRO A 62 22.82 -11.76 -0.82
C PRO A 62 22.00 -10.69 -0.08
N LEU A 63 20.68 -10.74 -0.23
CA LEU A 63 19.74 -9.70 0.22
C LEU A 63 18.77 -10.26 1.27
N VAL A 64 18.67 -9.62 2.43
CA VAL A 64 17.56 -9.89 3.36
C VAL A 64 16.26 -9.34 2.78
N LEU A 65 15.19 -10.13 2.75
CA LEU A 65 13.88 -9.70 2.22
C LEU A 65 12.96 -9.09 3.30
N GLY A 66 11.76 -8.63 2.91
CA GLY A 66 10.74 -8.03 3.79
C GLY A 66 10.84 -6.52 3.98
N HIS A 67 9.70 -5.83 3.99
CA HIS A 67 9.65 -4.37 4.16
C HIS A 67 8.36 -3.84 4.81
N GLU A 68 7.42 -4.71 5.14
CA GLU A 68 6.15 -4.32 5.77
C GLU A 68 6.18 -4.69 7.25
N ALA A 69 6.78 -3.88 8.11
CA ALA A 69 7.20 -4.36 9.43
C ALA A 69 6.96 -3.42 10.61
N ALA A 70 6.91 -4.03 11.79
CA ALA A 70 6.87 -3.35 13.07
C ALA A 70 7.68 -4.14 14.12
N GLY A 71 8.08 -3.46 15.20
CA GLY A 71 8.91 -4.06 16.24
C GLY A 71 9.14 -3.14 17.43
N THR A 72 10.05 -3.55 18.32
CA THR A 72 10.38 -2.80 19.55
C THR A 72 11.77 -2.22 19.46
N ILE A 73 11.94 -0.95 19.81
CA ILE A 73 13.27 -0.34 19.92
C ILE A 73 14.06 -1.01 21.05
N VAL A 74 15.25 -1.53 20.73
CA VAL A 74 16.15 -2.18 21.71
C VAL A 74 17.44 -1.40 21.96
N ALA A 75 17.81 -0.48 21.07
CA ALA A 75 18.92 0.45 21.29
C ALA A 75 18.70 1.76 20.52
N LEU A 76 19.33 2.83 20.99
CA LEU A 76 19.28 4.15 20.39
C LEU A 76 20.68 4.64 20.01
N GLY A 77 20.79 5.33 18.88
CA GLY A 77 21.91 6.21 18.62
C GLY A 77 21.95 7.41 19.57
N SER A 78 23.14 7.96 19.79
CA SER A 78 23.36 9.07 20.73
C SER A 78 22.61 10.37 20.42
N SER A 79 22.15 10.55 19.18
CA SER A 79 21.57 11.79 18.67
C SER A 79 20.13 11.62 18.14
N VAL A 80 19.50 10.47 18.38
CA VAL A 80 18.16 10.16 17.82
C VAL A 80 17.08 11.15 18.25
N ASN A 81 17.20 11.72 19.45
CA ASN A 81 16.27 12.71 20.01
C ASN A 81 16.78 14.15 19.85
N SER A 82 17.81 14.38 19.04
CA SER A 82 18.21 15.73 18.64
C SER A 82 17.21 16.30 17.63
N PRO A 83 16.94 17.62 17.63
CA PRO A 83 15.96 18.23 16.72
C PRO A 83 16.21 17.88 15.25
N GLY A 84 15.15 17.49 14.53
CA GLY A 84 15.21 17.12 13.11
C GLY A 84 15.87 15.77 12.79
N VAL A 85 16.14 14.92 13.79
CA VAL A 85 16.72 13.58 13.58
C VAL A 85 15.66 12.47 13.49
N ASN A 86 14.62 12.52 14.31
CA ASN A 86 13.52 11.57 14.29
C ASN A 86 12.35 12.04 13.41
N ALA A 87 11.27 11.26 13.35
CA ALA A 87 10.12 11.56 12.49
C ALA A 87 9.26 12.73 12.99
N SER A 88 9.35 13.05 14.29
CA SER A 88 8.60 14.12 14.95
C SER A 88 9.37 14.62 16.17
N ASP A 89 9.60 15.93 16.24
CA ASP A 89 10.22 16.59 17.39
C ASP A 89 9.36 16.49 18.67
N ASP A 90 8.06 16.16 18.54
CA ASP A 90 7.11 16.07 19.66
C ASP A 90 7.16 14.72 20.39
N SER A 91 7.81 13.70 19.81
CA SER A 91 7.88 12.35 20.38
C SER A 91 9.32 11.89 20.58
N GLN A 92 9.76 11.80 21.84
CA GLN A 92 11.06 11.21 22.16
C GLN A 92 11.02 9.69 22.01
N LEU A 93 11.94 9.16 21.20
CA LEU A 93 12.14 7.72 21.05
C LEU A 93 12.86 7.17 22.28
N ARG A 94 12.44 5.98 22.75
CA ARG A 94 13.01 5.29 23.91
C ARG A 94 13.09 3.79 23.67
N VAL A 95 14.04 3.13 24.34
CA VAL A 95 14.09 1.67 24.38
C VAL A 95 12.79 1.12 24.99
N GLY A 96 12.28 0.02 24.43
CA GLY A 96 10.99 -0.58 24.78
C GLY A 96 9.79 0.02 24.03
N MET A 97 9.98 1.08 23.25
CA MET A 97 8.90 1.66 22.45
C MET A 97 8.57 0.76 21.24
N ARG A 98 7.27 0.50 21.04
CA ARG A 98 6.74 -0.18 19.85
C ARG A 98 6.68 0.80 18.67
N VAL A 99 7.20 0.38 17.52
CA VAL A 99 7.34 1.22 16.33
C VAL A 99 7.00 0.50 15.04
N ALA A 100 6.44 1.22 14.08
CA ALA A 100 6.28 0.80 12.70
C ALA A 100 7.50 1.29 11.90
N ILE A 101 7.91 0.49 10.92
CA ILE A 101 9.14 0.70 10.16
C ILE A 101 8.76 1.16 8.76
N GLU A 102 8.99 2.44 8.44
CA GLU A 102 8.84 2.92 7.07
C GLU A 102 10.06 2.52 6.23
N ALA A 103 9.84 1.64 5.26
CA ALA A 103 10.92 0.99 4.50
C ALA A 103 11.78 1.95 3.64
N GLY A 104 11.25 3.11 3.26
CA GLY A 104 11.89 4.04 2.34
C GLY A 104 12.79 5.06 3.03
N VAL A 105 14.12 4.87 2.94
CA VAL A 105 15.13 5.81 3.42
C VAL A 105 15.49 6.81 2.31
N TYR A 106 14.99 8.04 2.42
CA TYR A 106 15.25 9.16 1.50
C TYR A 106 16.35 10.10 2.02
N CYS A 107 16.88 10.99 1.16
CA CYS A 107 18.06 11.82 1.51
C CYS A 107 17.76 13.07 2.35
N ARG A 108 16.49 13.28 2.76
CA ARG A 108 16.01 14.44 3.53
C ARG A 108 16.40 15.83 3.01
N ASN A 109 16.80 15.94 1.74
CA ASN A 109 17.38 17.16 1.17
C ASN A 109 18.61 17.69 1.96
N GLU A 110 19.42 16.82 2.58
CA GLU A 110 20.55 17.23 3.43
C GLU A 110 21.59 18.09 2.69
N LEU A 111 21.76 17.88 1.38
CA LEU A 111 22.66 18.68 0.53
C LEU A 111 21.98 19.90 -0.10
N GLY A 112 20.68 20.13 0.15
CA GLY A 112 19.91 21.22 -0.45
C GLY A 112 19.60 21.06 -1.94
N ASP A 113 19.95 19.92 -2.55
CA ASP A 113 19.89 19.67 -4.01
C ASP A 113 18.75 18.75 -4.46
N CYS A 114 17.92 18.26 -3.53
CA CYS A 114 16.87 17.30 -3.82
C CYS A 114 15.49 17.97 -3.88
N GLU A 115 15.10 18.37 -5.09
CA GLU A 115 13.80 19.00 -5.37
C GLU A 115 12.61 18.20 -4.85
N TYR A 116 12.66 16.86 -4.96
CA TYR A 116 11.58 15.98 -4.48
C TYR A 116 11.43 16.00 -2.97
N CYS A 117 12.54 15.92 -2.22
CA CYS A 117 12.49 15.96 -0.77
C CYS A 117 12.11 17.37 -0.28
N ALA A 118 12.58 18.42 -0.97
CA ALA A 118 12.26 19.80 -0.64
C ALA A 118 10.75 20.10 -0.69
N VAL A 119 10.01 19.46 -1.61
CA VAL A 119 8.55 19.60 -1.75
C VAL A 119 7.76 18.46 -1.08
N GLY A 120 8.40 17.68 -0.20
CA GLY A 120 7.77 16.59 0.55
C GLY A 120 7.52 15.29 -0.24
N ARG A 121 7.70 15.29 -1.56
CA ARG A 121 7.50 14.10 -2.44
C ARG A 121 8.70 13.14 -2.41
N TYR A 122 9.19 12.83 -1.23
CA TYR A 122 10.42 12.05 -1.03
C TYR A 122 10.33 10.63 -1.60
N ASN A 123 9.15 10.10 -1.86
CA ASN A 123 8.96 8.83 -2.57
C ASN A 123 9.57 8.81 -3.98
N LEU A 124 9.75 10.00 -4.58
CA LEU A 124 10.41 10.19 -5.87
C LEU A 124 11.90 10.53 -5.74
N CYS A 125 12.44 10.57 -4.52
CA CYS A 125 13.84 10.86 -4.26
C CYS A 125 14.73 9.92 -5.07
N LYS A 126 15.57 10.47 -5.95
CA LYS A 126 16.53 9.66 -6.70
C LYS A 126 17.52 8.96 -5.77
N LYS A 127 17.85 9.54 -4.61
CA LYS A 127 18.76 8.95 -3.61
C LYS A 127 18.07 7.92 -2.68
N MET A 128 16.79 7.59 -2.93
CA MET A 128 16.01 6.61 -2.15
C MET A 128 16.71 5.25 -2.08
N ARG A 129 16.80 4.71 -0.86
CA ARG A 129 17.10 3.31 -0.57
C ARG A 129 15.87 2.69 0.10
N PHE A 130 15.44 1.53 -0.35
CA PHE A 130 14.21 0.91 0.15
C PHE A 130 14.53 -0.49 0.68
N ALA A 131 14.07 -0.82 1.89
CA ALA A 131 14.30 -2.12 2.51
C ALA A 131 13.79 -3.25 1.59
N SER A 132 14.50 -4.38 1.50
CA SER A 132 14.18 -5.49 0.58
C SER A 132 14.17 -5.07 -0.91
N SER A 133 14.98 -4.08 -1.30
CA SER A 133 15.07 -3.65 -2.70
C SER A 133 16.51 -3.68 -3.23
N ALA A 134 16.65 -4.31 -4.39
CA ALA A 134 17.89 -4.33 -5.16
C ALA A 134 18.09 -3.09 -6.07
N SER A 135 17.20 -2.10 -5.98
CA SER A 135 17.21 -0.88 -6.82
C SER A 135 18.46 -0.01 -6.65
N ARG A 136 19.20 -0.18 -5.54
CA ARG A 136 20.49 0.47 -5.27
C ARG A 136 21.56 -0.56 -4.94
N PHE A 137 22.81 -0.18 -5.13
CA PHE A 137 23.97 -0.96 -4.70
C PHE A 137 24.90 -0.10 -3.83
N PRO A 138 25.42 -0.62 -2.70
CA PRO A 138 25.02 -1.89 -2.07
C PRO A 138 23.52 -1.94 -1.78
N HIS A 139 22.91 -3.13 -1.75
CA HIS A 139 21.48 -3.28 -1.47
C HIS A 139 21.13 -2.78 -0.06
N LEU A 140 19.86 -2.47 0.18
CA LEU A 140 19.38 -2.23 1.54
C LEU A 140 18.64 -3.48 2.01
N ASP A 141 19.19 -4.15 3.02
CA ASP A 141 18.59 -5.32 3.64
C ASP A 141 17.20 -5.00 4.19
N GLY A 142 16.33 -6.01 4.11
CA GLY A 142 14.95 -6.00 4.55
C GLY A 142 14.75 -6.31 6.04
N THR A 143 13.49 -6.57 6.38
CA THR A 143 12.98 -6.70 7.75
C THR A 143 12.77 -8.15 8.19
N LEU A 144 12.98 -9.16 7.32
CA LEU A 144 12.98 -10.57 7.71
C LEU A 144 14.28 -10.93 8.46
N THR A 145 14.44 -10.34 9.64
CA THR A 145 15.58 -10.51 10.53
C THR A 145 15.13 -10.29 11.97
N GLY A 146 15.81 -10.89 12.94
CA GLY A 146 15.49 -10.68 14.35
C GLY A 146 15.70 -9.24 14.81
N ARG A 147 16.69 -8.52 14.25
CA ARG A 147 16.99 -7.13 14.57
C ARG A 147 17.51 -6.36 13.37
N MET A 148 17.17 -5.09 13.28
CA MET A 148 17.72 -4.18 12.26
C MET A 148 18.05 -2.81 12.83
N ASN A 149 19.06 -2.15 12.26
CA ASN A 149 19.27 -0.72 12.47
C ASN A 149 18.52 0.05 11.39
N HIS A 150 17.74 1.05 11.78
CA HIS A 150 16.97 1.89 10.85
C HIS A 150 17.03 3.37 11.25
N PRO A 151 17.06 4.31 10.28
CA PRO A 151 17.12 5.73 10.60
C PRO A 151 15.89 6.20 11.39
N ALA A 152 16.11 7.00 12.44
CA ALA A 152 15.03 7.41 13.35
C ALA A 152 13.91 8.22 12.69
N PHE A 153 14.19 8.90 11.56
CA PHE A 153 13.19 9.72 10.85
C PHE A 153 12.14 8.93 10.06
N VAL A 154 12.31 7.61 9.92
CA VAL A 154 11.36 6.69 9.25
C VAL A 154 10.87 5.61 10.21
N VAL A 155 10.90 5.92 11.52
CA VAL A 155 10.43 5.04 12.59
C VAL A 155 9.28 5.75 13.30
N HIS A 156 8.12 5.09 13.36
CA HIS A 156 6.87 5.72 13.76
C HIS A 156 6.32 5.04 15.02
N PRO A 157 6.18 5.74 16.16
CA PRO A 157 5.60 5.18 17.38
C PRO A 157 4.19 4.62 17.17
N LEU A 158 3.92 3.43 17.71
CA LEU A 158 2.57 2.83 17.67
C LEU A 158 1.66 3.46 18.73
N PRO A 159 0.38 3.72 18.39
CA PRO A 159 -0.68 3.85 19.39
C PRO A 159 -0.81 2.58 20.25
N ASP A 160 -1.30 2.72 21.49
CA ASP A 160 -1.43 1.59 22.42
C ASP A 160 -2.37 0.49 21.90
N ASN A 161 -3.40 0.87 21.15
CA ASN A 161 -4.40 -0.03 20.58
C ASN A 161 -4.03 -0.62 19.20
N VAL A 162 -2.81 -0.39 18.71
CA VAL A 162 -2.32 -0.95 17.44
C VAL A 162 -1.26 -2.01 17.74
N SER A 163 -1.54 -3.26 17.34
CA SER A 163 -0.61 -4.40 17.45
C SER A 163 0.51 -4.34 16.41
N PHE A 164 1.54 -5.17 16.56
CA PHE A 164 2.62 -5.25 15.58
C PHE A 164 2.15 -5.70 14.20
N GLU A 165 1.22 -6.65 14.11
CA GLU A 165 0.70 -7.12 12.83
C GLU A 165 -0.13 -6.06 12.11
N GLN A 166 -0.94 -5.29 12.85
CA GLN A 166 -1.64 -4.14 12.29
C GLN A 166 -0.65 -3.09 11.80
N ALA A 167 0.37 -2.77 12.59
CA ALA A 167 1.39 -1.79 12.23
C ALA A 167 2.26 -2.23 11.04
N ALA A 168 2.53 -3.53 10.89
CA ALA A 168 3.18 -4.07 9.70
C ALA A 168 2.34 -3.76 8.43
N LEU A 169 1.02 -3.81 8.55
CA LEU A 169 0.07 -3.45 7.47
C LEU A 169 -0.06 -1.93 7.24
N ALA A 170 0.61 -1.08 8.03
CA ALA A 170 0.72 0.34 7.74
C ALA A 170 1.50 0.61 6.45
N GLU A 171 2.42 -0.28 6.05
CA GLU A 171 3.17 -0.19 4.79
C GLU A 171 2.22 -0.26 3.58
N PRO A 172 1.46 -1.36 3.36
CA PRO A 172 0.58 -1.44 2.21
C PRO A 172 -0.57 -0.44 2.32
N LEU A 173 -1.09 -0.16 3.52
CA LEU A 173 -2.12 0.86 3.72
C LEU A 173 -1.62 2.26 3.33
N SER A 174 -0.35 2.58 3.56
CA SER A 174 0.25 3.86 3.16
C SER A 174 0.23 4.06 1.64
N VAL A 175 0.36 2.98 0.84
CA VAL A 175 0.21 3.04 -0.62
C VAL A 175 -1.17 3.53 -0.99
N LEU A 176 -2.21 3.01 -0.33
CA LEU A 176 -3.60 3.38 -0.60
C LEU A 176 -3.95 4.77 -0.07
N ILE A 177 -3.41 5.19 1.08
CA ILE A 177 -3.55 6.57 1.58
C ILE A 177 -2.90 7.55 0.60
N HIS A 178 -1.73 7.22 0.06
CA HIS A 178 -1.10 8.02 -0.97
C HIS A 178 -1.98 8.07 -2.24
N ALA A 179 -2.51 6.94 -2.69
CA ALA A 179 -3.42 6.87 -3.83
C ALA A 179 -4.68 7.74 -3.61
N SER A 180 -5.32 7.63 -2.44
CA SER A 180 -6.54 8.36 -2.10
C SER A 180 -6.32 9.87 -2.03
N ARG A 181 -5.14 10.32 -1.59
CA ARG A 181 -4.72 11.73 -1.66
C ARG A 181 -4.47 12.19 -3.08
N ARG A 182 -3.77 11.38 -3.89
CA ARG A 182 -3.47 11.73 -5.28
C ARG A 182 -4.71 11.83 -6.17
N CYS A 183 -5.75 11.04 -5.91
CA CYS A 183 -7.02 11.14 -6.62
C CYS A 183 -8.04 12.08 -5.92
N GLY A 184 -7.79 12.53 -4.70
CA GLY A 184 -8.71 13.41 -3.98
C GLY A 184 -9.94 12.72 -3.38
N LEU A 185 -9.89 11.40 -3.19
CA LEU A 185 -10.92 10.68 -2.41
C LEU A 185 -10.90 11.12 -0.93
N SER A 186 -9.71 11.35 -0.37
CA SER A 186 -9.57 11.80 1.03
C SER A 186 -10.09 13.21 1.28
N THR A 187 -9.98 14.11 0.29
CA THR A 187 -10.50 15.48 0.38
C THR A 187 -12.03 15.54 0.38
N TRP A 188 -12.71 14.55 -0.22
CA TRP A 188 -14.17 14.46 -0.17
C TRP A 188 -14.67 14.34 1.27
N ARG A 189 -14.01 13.53 2.11
CA ARG A 189 -14.34 13.41 3.54
C ARG A 189 -14.13 14.73 4.29
N ALA A 190 -13.02 15.43 4.01
CA ALA A 190 -12.70 16.69 4.67
C ALA A 190 -13.70 17.81 4.36
N SER A 191 -14.30 17.82 3.17
CA SER A 191 -15.32 18.79 2.78
C SER A 191 -16.75 18.43 3.24
N HIS A 192 -16.96 17.23 3.83
CA HIS A 192 -18.26 16.77 4.33
C HIS A 192 -18.16 16.28 5.78
N PRO A 193 -17.89 17.19 6.75
CA PRO A 193 -17.67 16.83 8.15
C PRO A 193 -18.90 16.24 8.86
N SER A 194 -20.10 16.32 8.27
CA SER A 194 -21.28 15.56 8.75
C SER A 194 -21.11 14.03 8.63
N TYR A 195 -20.09 13.56 7.91
CA TYR A 195 -19.63 12.16 7.88
C TYR A 195 -18.38 11.93 8.75
N ALA A 196 -17.92 12.94 9.51
CA ALA A 196 -16.79 12.80 10.43
C ALA A 196 -17.24 12.11 11.73
N PHE A 197 -16.42 11.19 12.23
CA PHE A 197 -16.67 10.47 13.47
C PHE A 197 -16.57 11.41 14.67
N THR A 198 -17.44 11.21 15.67
CA THR A 198 -17.18 11.71 17.01
C THR A 198 -16.01 10.93 17.60
N SER A 199 -14.83 11.55 17.69
CA SER A 199 -13.74 10.97 18.49
C SER A 199 -14.15 10.88 19.95
N PRO A 200 -13.81 9.80 20.69
CA PRO A 200 -13.87 9.83 22.14
C PRO A 200 -12.79 10.79 22.66
N GLY A 201 -13.22 11.93 23.20
CA GLY A 201 -12.49 12.82 24.11
C GLY A 201 -11.00 13.08 23.82
N THR A 202 -10.68 14.11 23.04
CA THR A 202 -9.37 14.78 23.12
C THR A 202 -9.41 15.91 24.14
N VAL A 203 -8.53 15.86 25.13
CA VAL A 203 -8.18 17.00 25.99
C VAL A 203 -7.49 18.06 25.12
N GLU A 204 -8.01 19.28 25.11
CA GLU A 204 -7.39 20.40 24.39
C GLU A 204 -6.03 20.77 25.00
N PRO A 205 -4.97 20.97 24.19
CA PRO A 205 -3.76 21.62 24.67
C PRO A 205 -3.97 23.15 24.69
N THR A 206 -3.90 23.74 25.87
CA THR A 206 -3.85 25.20 26.06
C THR A 206 -2.60 25.78 25.40
N VAL A 207 -2.77 26.63 24.39
CA VAL A 207 -1.68 27.34 23.72
C VAL A 207 -1.32 28.60 24.54
N ALA A 208 -0.13 28.61 25.13
CA ALA A 208 0.48 29.82 25.68
C ALA A 208 1.30 30.51 24.57
N SER A 209 1.00 31.78 24.31
CA SER A 209 1.70 32.62 23.35
C SER A 209 3.02 33.15 23.93
N SER A 210 4.15 32.89 23.26
CA SER A 210 5.37 33.68 23.46
C SER A 210 6.09 33.92 22.13
N SER A 211 6.27 35.20 21.81
CA SER A 211 7.02 35.72 20.68
C SER A 211 8.53 35.62 20.91
N GLY A 212 9.26 35.01 19.98
CA GLY A 212 10.73 34.99 19.97
C GLY A 212 11.29 34.89 18.55
N SER A 213 12.00 35.92 18.12
CA SER A 213 12.74 36.01 16.86
C SER A 213 14.07 35.25 16.95
N GLY A 214 14.34 34.34 16.00
CA GLY A 214 15.60 33.60 15.91
C GLY A 214 15.87 33.02 14.52
N SER A 215 17.10 33.20 14.05
CA SER A 215 17.64 33.05 12.70
C SER A 215 17.78 31.62 12.16
N GLY A 216 17.45 31.45 10.86
CA GLY A 216 18.29 30.79 9.86
C GLY A 216 18.75 29.33 10.05
N LEU A 217 17.85 28.37 9.85
CA LEU A 217 18.13 27.01 9.36
C LEU A 217 16.93 26.58 8.48
N CYS A 218 17.19 26.00 7.30
CA CYS A 218 16.15 25.49 6.41
C CYS A 218 15.29 24.45 7.14
N ARG A 219 14.08 24.85 7.53
CA ARG A 219 13.07 23.96 8.13
C ARG A 219 12.51 23.07 7.02
N PRO A 220 12.32 21.76 7.25
CA PRO A 220 11.48 20.96 6.37
C PRO A 220 10.08 21.59 6.41
N HIS A 221 9.63 22.08 5.26
CA HIS A 221 8.28 22.61 5.11
C HIS A 221 7.31 21.48 5.45
N PRO A 222 6.39 21.64 6.41
CA PRO A 222 5.38 20.64 6.64
C PRO A 222 4.49 20.62 5.39
N TYR A 223 4.12 19.41 4.94
CA TYR A 223 2.83 19.22 4.28
C TYR A 223 1.77 20.00 5.06
N PRO A 224 0.72 20.56 4.43
CA PRO A 224 -0.27 21.37 5.12
C PRO A 224 -0.66 20.66 6.43
N ALA A 225 -0.51 21.38 7.54
CA ALA A 225 -0.86 20.88 8.87
C ALA A 225 -2.25 20.22 8.81
N PRO A 226 -2.54 19.21 9.66
CA PRO A 226 -3.91 18.75 9.82
C PRO A 226 -4.81 19.97 9.98
N ILE A 227 -5.81 20.08 9.10
CA ILE A 227 -6.72 21.23 9.06
C ILE A 227 -7.28 21.39 10.48
N PRO A 228 -7.09 22.55 11.14
CA PRO A 228 -7.67 22.76 12.46
C PRO A 228 -9.19 22.64 12.33
N LEU A 229 -9.79 21.76 13.11
CA LEU A 229 -11.24 21.71 13.28
C LEU A 229 -11.67 23.08 13.83
N SER A 230 -12.32 23.88 12.98
CA SER A 230 -12.90 25.16 13.41
C SER A 230 -13.92 24.90 14.52
N SER A 231 -13.82 25.69 15.59
CA SER A 231 -14.77 25.69 16.70
C SER A 231 -16.21 25.76 16.21
N SER A 232 -17.01 24.80 16.64
CA SER A 232 -18.45 24.74 16.34
C SER A 232 -19.15 25.94 17.00
N PRO A 233 -20.05 26.66 16.32
CA PRO A 233 -20.96 27.56 17.01
C PRO A 233 -21.91 26.72 17.88
N SER A 234 -22.14 27.17 19.12
CA SER A 234 -23.06 26.56 20.08
C SER A 234 -24.43 26.30 19.46
N PRO A 235 -25.10 25.15 19.77
CA PRO A 235 -26.38 24.83 19.15
C PRO A 235 -27.46 25.77 19.67
N SER A 236 -27.95 26.67 18.81
CA SER A 236 -29.25 27.31 19.01
C SER A 236 -30.33 26.31 18.60
N SER A 237 -31.22 26.00 19.55
CA SER A 237 -32.36 25.12 19.35
C SER A 237 -33.34 25.75 18.36
N SER A 238 -33.41 25.22 17.14
CA SER A 238 -34.60 25.38 16.30
C SER A 238 -34.97 24.04 15.68
N ASN A 239 -36.09 23.50 16.16
CA ASN A 239 -36.75 22.35 15.58
C ASN A 239 -37.28 22.74 14.20
N ASN A 240 -36.72 22.17 13.14
CA ASN A 240 -37.40 22.07 11.86
C ASN A 240 -37.17 20.68 11.24
N ASN A 241 -38.30 20.01 11.03
CA ASN A 241 -38.44 18.62 10.62
C ASN A 241 -38.27 18.51 9.09
N THR A 242 -37.10 18.86 8.58
CA THR A 242 -36.71 18.63 7.18
C THR A 242 -35.84 17.38 7.17
N THR A 243 -36.29 16.31 6.53
CA THR A 243 -35.44 15.16 6.18
C THR A 243 -34.23 15.66 5.41
N GLN A 244 -33.11 15.90 6.10
CA GLN A 244 -31.84 16.25 5.49
C GLN A 244 -31.37 15.04 4.68
N THR A 245 -31.58 15.08 3.37
CA THR A 245 -30.95 14.13 2.47
C THR A 245 -29.47 14.45 2.43
N HIS A 246 -28.66 13.74 3.21
CA HIS A 246 -27.20 13.84 3.13
C HIS A 246 -26.76 13.54 1.69
N PRO A 247 -25.83 14.32 1.10
CA PRO A 247 -25.26 13.97 -0.20
C PRO A 247 -24.59 12.60 -0.09
N LYS A 248 -24.94 11.68 -1.01
CA LYS A 248 -24.34 10.34 -1.06
C LYS A 248 -22.85 10.46 -1.39
N GLY A 249 -22.01 9.72 -0.69
CA GLY A 249 -20.57 9.66 -0.99
C GLY A 249 -20.24 9.09 -2.37
N PRO A 250 -18.97 9.16 -2.79
CA PRO A 250 -18.56 8.72 -4.11
C PRO A 250 -18.75 7.21 -4.28
N THR A 251 -18.90 6.76 -5.53
CA THR A 251 -18.87 5.34 -5.89
C THR A 251 -17.43 4.94 -6.24
N VAL A 252 -17.00 3.78 -5.75
CA VAL A 252 -15.63 3.27 -5.94
C VAL A 252 -15.64 1.88 -6.56
N LEU A 253 -14.82 1.69 -7.59
CA LEU A 253 -14.55 0.39 -8.20
C LEU A 253 -13.12 -0.04 -7.88
N VAL A 254 -12.91 -1.30 -7.52
CA VAL A 254 -11.58 -1.86 -7.26
C VAL A 254 -11.33 -3.07 -8.16
N PHE A 255 -10.27 -3.02 -8.96
CA PHE A 255 -9.79 -4.17 -9.73
C PHE A 255 -8.70 -4.89 -8.94
N GLY A 256 -8.90 -6.19 -8.71
CA GLY A 256 -8.06 -7.06 -7.89
C GLY A 256 -8.46 -7.00 -6.42
N VAL A 257 -8.73 -8.15 -5.80
CA VAL A 257 -8.99 -8.33 -4.36
C VAL A 257 -7.89 -9.15 -3.67
N GLY A 258 -6.65 -8.93 -4.07
CA GLY A 258 -5.49 -9.23 -3.22
C GLY A 258 -5.38 -8.24 -2.05
N ALA A 259 -4.30 -8.33 -1.27
CA ALA A 259 -4.11 -7.49 -0.08
C ALA A 259 -4.28 -5.98 -0.35
N ILE A 260 -3.67 -5.44 -1.42
CA ILE A 260 -3.77 -4.02 -1.80
C ILE A 260 -5.22 -3.64 -2.16
N GLY A 261 -5.91 -4.47 -2.92
CA GLY A 261 -7.28 -4.21 -3.35
C GLY A 261 -8.29 -4.26 -2.21
N LEU A 262 -8.14 -5.22 -1.29
CA LEU A 262 -8.97 -5.30 -0.09
C LEU A 262 -8.73 -4.08 0.82
N LEU A 263 -7.48 -3.66 1.00
CA LEU A 263 -7.17 -2.40 1.71
C LEU A 263 -7.71 -1.17 0.99
N ALA A 264 -7.77 -1.17 -0.35
CA ALA A 264 -8.39 -0.08 -1.11
C ALA A 264 -9.91 -0.02 -0.88
N CYS A 265 -10.59 -1.17 -0.84
CA CYS A 265 -12.01 -1.26 -0.52
C CYS A 265 -12.31 -0.73 0.90
N LEU A 266 -11.50 -1.18 1.87
CA LEU A 266 -11.57 -0.71 3.25
C LEU A 266 -11.37 0.81 3.35
N LEU A 267 -10.33 1.34 2.71
CA LEU A 267 -10.01 2.77 2.75
C LEU A 267 -11.08 3.62 2.06
N ALA A 268 -11.70 3.09 0.99
CA ALA A 268 -12.84 3.74 0.34
C ALA A 268 -14.03 3.89 1.29
N LYS A 269 -14.39 2.82 2.02
CA LYS A 269 -15.43 2.87 3.07
C LYS A 269 -15.05 3.83 4.21
N TYR A 270 -13.79 3.80 4.66
CA TYR A 270 -13.28 4.74 5.66
C TYR A 270 -13.42 6.22 5.23
N HIS A 271 -13.25 6.50 3.94
CA HIS A 271 -13.47 7.83 3.36
C HIS A 271 -14.94 8.14 3.06
N GLY A 272 -15.88 7.26 3.38
CA GLY A 272 -17.32 7.48 3.22
C GLY A 272 -17.83 7.25 1.80
N ALA A 273 -17.17 6.39 1.01
CA ALA A 273 -17.74 5.92 -0.25
C ALA A 273 -19.16 5.37 -0.01
N SER A 274 -20.13 5.80 -0.83
CA SER A 274 -21.51 5.32 -0.69
C SER A 274 -21.69 3.90 -1.20
N ARG A 275 -20.75 3.45 -2.02
CA ARG A 275 -20.77 2.14 -2.67
C ARG A 275 -19.36 1.76 -3.13
N VAL A 276 -18.95 0.54 -2.80
CA VAL A 276 -17.67 -0.05 -3.16
C VAL A 276 -17.90 -1.38 -3.89
N CYS A 277 -17.53 -1.45 -5.16
CA CYS A 277 -17.65 -2.64 -5.99
C CYS A 277 -16.26 -3.21 -6.30
N ALA A 278 -16.13 -4.53 -6.34
CA ALA A 278 -14.86 -5.20 -6.60
C ALA A 278 -14.91 -6.16 -7.80
N VAL A 279 -13.80 -6.23 -8.54
CA VAL A 279 -13.64 -7.08 -9.73
C VAL A 279 -12.39 -7.92 -9.57
N ASP A 280 -12.47 -9.23 -9.78
CA ASP A 280 -11.31 -10.14 -9.75
C ASP A 280 -11.59 -11.39 -10.59
N ILE A 281 -10.55 -12.17 -10.87
CA ILE A 281 -10.65 -13.48 -11.54
C ILE A 281 -10.95 -14.61 -10.56
N ASN A 282 -10.71 -14.41 -9.27
CA ASN A 282 -10.85 -15.41 -8.22
C ASN A 282 -12.19 -15.23 -7.48
N GLU A 283 -13.15 -16.07 -7.82
CA GLU A 283 -14.50 -16.06 -7.22
C GLU A 283 -14.46 -16.27 -5.70
N LYS A 284 -13.67 -17.25 -5.20
CA LYS A 284 -13.54 -17.52 -3.76
C LYS A 284 -13.10 -16.26 -2.98
N ARG A 285 -12.15 -15.49 -3.52
CA ARG A 285 -11.68 -14.23 -2.90
C ARG A 285 -12.77 -13.15 -2.92
N LEU A 286 -13.52 -13.03 -4.01
CA LEU A 286 -14.62 -12.07 -4.13
C LEU A 286 -15.74 -12.38 -3.14
N GLU A 287 -16.16 -13.64 -3.05
CA GLU A 287 -17.19 -14.08 -2.11
C GLU A 287 -16.78 -13.80 -0.66
N TRP A 288 -15.53 -14.12 -0.32
CA TRP A 288 -14.96 -13.81 0.98
C TRP A 288 -14.95 -12.29 1.23
N ALA A 289 -14.47 -11.48 0.28
CA ALA A 289 -14.38 -10.03 0.42
C ALA A 289 -15.75 -9.39 0.70
N ARG A 290 -16.79 -9.83 -0.03
CA ARG A 290 -18.17 -9.38 0.19
C ARG A 290 -18.70 -9.82 1.54
N ARG A 291 -18.50 -11.10 1.90
CA ARG A 291 -18.98 -11.65 3.17
C ARG A 291 -18.38 -10.94 4.39
N GLU A 292 -17.08 -10.63 4.33
CA GLU A 292 -16.38 -9.94 5.41
C GLU A 292 -16.63 -8.42 5.42
N GLY A 293 -17.36 -7.88 4.44
CA GLY A 293 -17.78 -6.48 4.38
C GLY A 293 -16.79 -5.52 3.72
N PHE A 294 -15.75 -6.01 3.03
CA PHE A 294 -14.79 -5.14 2.32
C PHE A 294 -15.46 -4.38 1.18
N CYS A 295 -16.33 -5.05 0.42
CA CYS A 295 -17.07 -4.46 -0.69
C CYS A 295 -18.56 -4.82 -0.62
N ASP A 296 -19.39 -4.02 -1.28
CA ASP A 296 -20.84 -4.19 -1.30
C ASP A 296 -21.27 -5.17 -2.38
N GLU A 297 -20.61 -5.13 -3.53
CA GLU A 297 -20.89 -5.98 -4.69
C GLU A 297 -19.60 -6.45 -5.36
N VAL A 298 -19.70 -7.58 -6.07
CA VAL A 298 -18.57 -8.24 -6.72
C VAL A 298 -18.90 -8.66 -8.14
N PHE A 299 -17.88 -8.68 -9.00
CA PHE A 299 -17.96 -9.22 -10.35
C PHE A 299 -16.75 -10.13 -10.61
N CYS A 300 -17.01 -11.40 -10.89
CA CYS A 300 -15.96 -12.34 -11.29
C CYS A 300 -15.72 -12.23 -12.79
N VAL A 301 -14.49 -11.94 -13.19
CA VAL A 301 -14.11 -11.88 -14.61
C VAL A 301 -14.19 -13.30 -15.19
N PRO A 302 -14.98 -13.54 -16.25
CA PRO A 302 -15.05 -14.86 -16.87
C PRO A 302 -13.68 -15.27 -17.40
N SER A 303 -13.20 -16.44 -16.99
CA SER A 303 -11.96 -16.99 -17.52
C SER A 303 -12.19 -17.50 -18.94
N SER A 304 -11.32 -17.18 -19.89
CA SER A 304 -11.24 -17.96 -21.13
C SER A 304 -10.44 -19.23 -20.82
N ASP A 305 -10.98 -20.43 -21.07
CA ASP A 305 -10.29 -21.70 -20.75
C ASP A 305 -8.92 -21.88 -21.46
N LYS A 306 -8.59 -21.01 -22.42
CA LYS A 306 -7.31 -20.98 -23.13
C LYS A 306 -6.21 -20.17 -22.42
N GLU A 307 -6.56 -19.19 -21.58
CA GLU A 307 -5.55 -18.42 -20.81
C GLU A 307 -5.01 -19.21 -19.62
N ARG A 308 -5.82 -20.09 -19.00
CA ARG A 308 -5.39 -20.99 -17.92
C ARG A 308 -4.26 -21.95 -18.32
N GLN A 309 -4.19 -22.36 -19.59
CA GLN A 309 -3.18 -23.30 -20.08
C GLN A 309 -1.92 -22.63 -20.64
N GLN A 310 -1.99 -21.33 -21.00
CA GLN A 310 -0.80 -20.54 -21.34
C GLN A 310 -0.22 -19.77 -20.15
N GLN A 311 -1.04 -19.53 -19.11
CA GLN A 311 -0.62 -19.05 -17.79
C GLN A 311 -0.53 -20.23 -16.80
N GLY A 312 0.25 -21.26 -17.13
CA GLY A 312 0.81 -22.10 -16.08
C GLY A 312 1.83 -21.27 -15.31
N ASP A 313 1.64 -21.10 -14.00
CA ASP A 313 2.65 -20.70 -13.01
C ASP A 313 3.72 -19.71 -13.49
N GLY A 314 3.38 -18.44 -13.75
CA GLY A 314 4.41 -17.51 -14.19
C GLY A 314 3.99 -16.09 -14.53
N CYS A 315 3.62 -15.30 -13.51
CA CYS A 315 3.80 -13.84 -13.61
C CYS A 315 5.30 -13.43 -13.61
N CYS A 316 6.21 -14.41 -13.69
CA CYS A 316 7.66 -14.29 -13.65
C CYS A 316 8.30 -14.76 -14.97
N ALA A 317 8.02 -14.09 -16.09
CA ALA A 317 8.88 -14.20 -17.27
C ALA A 317 9.85 -13.01 -17.29
N ALA A 318 11.11 -13.26 -16.94
CA ALA A 318 12.20 -12.30 -17.18
C ALA A 318 12.36 -12.06 -18.70
N PRO A 319 12.71 -10.84 -19.14
CA PRO A 319 13.20 -10.67 -20.51
C PRO A 319 14.48 -11.54 -20.69
N PRO A 320 14.68 -12.18 -21.86
CA PRO A 320 15.83 -13.04 -22.08
C PRO A 320 17.13 -12.26 -21.88
N SER A 321 18.09 -12.91 -21.22
CA SER A 321 19.43 -12.40 -20.98
C SER A 321 20.14 -12.07 -22.30
N VAL A 322 20.58 -10.82 -22.45
CA VAL A 322 21.51 -10.42 -23.50
C VAL A 322 22.91 -10.96 -23.19
N SER A 323 23.22 -12.14 -23.74
CA SER A 323 24.61 -12.55 -23.98
C SER A 323 25.04 -12.01 -25.34
N ALA A 324 26.16 -11.29 -25.38
CA ALA A 324 26.76 -10.80 -26.60
C ALA A 324 27.10 -11.93 -27.59
N SER A 325 26.95 -11.62 -28.88
CA SER A 325 27.34 -12.42 -30.05
C SER A 325 26.42 -13.58 -30.48
N ALA A 326 25.50 -13.29 -31.40
CA ALA A 326 25.18 -14.14 -32.56
C ALA A 326 24.24 -13.40 -33.52
N THR A 327 24.43 -13.62 -34.82
CA THR A 327 23.75 -13.03 -35.98
C THR A 327 22.21 -13.12 -35.94
N PRO A 328 21.47 -12.20 -36.62
CA PRO A 328 20.02 -12.20 -36.61
C PRO A 328 19.46 -13.39 -37.40
N LYS A 329 18.66 -14.24 -36.74
CA LYS A 329 17.80 -15.22 -37.42
C LYS A 329 16.46 -14.56 -37.80
N PRO A 330 15.90 -14.90 -38.97
CA PRO A 330 14.69 -14.26 -39.51
C PRO A 330 13.48 -14.53 -38.62
N GLN A 331 12.73 -13.46 -38.34
CA GLN A 331 11.48 -13.50 -37.58
C GLN A 331 10.44 -14.35 -38.32
N THR A 332 10.08 -15.48 -37.74
CA THR A 332 8.89 -16.23 -38.15
C THR A 332 7.67 -15.50 -37.58
N GLN A 333 6.80 -15.02 -38.47
CA GLN A 333 5.54 -14.35 -38.09
C GLN A 333 4.69 -15.31 -37.25
N ALA A 334 4.48 -14.95 -35.98
CA ALA A 334 3.45 -15.59 -35.16
C ALA A 334 2.07 -15.25 -35.74
N GLN A 335 1.28 -16.27 -36.03
CA GLN A 335 -0.10 -16.15 -36.49
C GLN A 335 -0.98 -15.49 -35.41
N PRO A 336 -1.85 -14.52 -35.74
CA PRO A 336 -2.66 -13.82 -34.74
C PRO A 336 -3.86 -14.68 -34.30
N SER A 337 -3.98 -14.89 -32.99
CA SER A 337 -5.22 -15.33 -32.35
C SER A 337 -6.29 -14.24 -32.49
N SER A 338 -7.52 -14.64 -32.83
CA SER A 338 -8.55 -13.83 -33.50
C SER A 338 -9.42 -12.91 -32.64
N THR A 339 -8.89 -12.28 -31.58
CA THR A 339 -9.65 -11.28 -30.79
C THR A 339 -8.81 -10.04 -30.49
N ASP A 340 -9.28 -8.88 -30.95
CA ASP A 340 -8.72 -7.57 -30.64
C ASP A 340 -8.78 -7.31 -29.12
N PRO A 341 -7.63 -7.15 -28.42
CA PRO A 341 -7.57 -6.93 -26.97
C PRO A 341 -8.39 -5.73 -26.49
N MET A 342 -8.55 -4.70 -27.32
CA MET A 342 -9.36 -3.53 -26.97
C MET A 342 -10.85 -3.87 -26.98
N LYS A 343 -11.31 -4.66 -27.97
CA LYS A 343 -12.71 -5.13 -28.01
C LYS A 343 -13.04 -6.02 -26.82
N ALA A 344 -12.11 -6.88 -26.42
CA ALA A 344 -12.29 -7.71 -25.21
C ALA A 344 -12.44 -6.84 -23.95
N SER A 345 -11.62 -5.79 -23.82
CA SER A 345 -11.73 -4.85 -22.68
C SER A 345 -13.03 -4.05 -22.70
N GLN A 346 -13.53 -3.68 -23.89
CA GLN A 346 -14.84 -3.02 -24.05
C GLN A 346 -16.02 -3.93 -23.67
N GLN A 347 -15.95 -5.20 -24.04
CA GLN A 347 -16.97 -6.21 -23.66
C GLN A 347 -16.95 -6.46 -22.15
N LEU A 348 -15.75 -6.59 -21.57
CA LEU A 348 -15.58 -6.75 -20.14
C LEU A 348 -16.13 -5.54 -19.37
N SER A 349 -15.77 -4.32 -19.75
CA SER A 349 -16.29 -3.10 -19.09
C SER A 349 -17.81 -2.99 -19.20
N SER A 350 -18.38 -3.35 -20.35
CA SER A 350 -19.84 -3.35 -20.53
C SER A 350 -20.53 -4.35 -19.60
N SER A 351 -19.93 -5.53 -19.42
CA SER A 351 -20.45 -6.58 -18.51
C SER A 351 -20.33 -6.18 -17.03
N ILE A 352 -19.23 -5.53 -16.66
CA ILE A 352 -19.02 -4.99 -15.30
C ILE A 352 -20.10 -3.93 -15.00
N LEU A 353 -20.26 -2.95 -15.89
CA LEU A 353 -21.22 -1.86 -15.70
C LEU A 353 -22.66 -2.35 -15.66
N SER A 354 -23.02 -3.33 -16.50
CA SER A 354 -24.37 -3.91 -16.50
C SER A 354 -24.64 -4.75 -15.25
N SER A 355 -23.63 -5.48 -14.73
CA SER A 355 -23.76 -6.26 -13.50
C SER A 355 -23.96 -5.38 -12.27
N PHE A 356 -23.35 -4.20 -12.24
CA PHE A 356 -23.42 -3.27 -11.10
C PHE A 356 -24.56 -2.24 -11.23
N SER A 357 -25.20 -2.11 -12.38
CA SER A 357 -26.30 -1.16 -12.51
C SER A 357 -27.64 -1.88 -12.33
N PRO A 358 -28.46 -1.54 -11.32
CA PRO A 358 -29.82 -2.08 -11.29
C PRO A 358 -30.58 -1.59 -12.54
N PRO A 359 -31.51 -2.39 -13.10
CA PRO A 359 -32.24 -2.03 -14.32
C PRO A 359 -33.10 -0.73 -14.26
N THR A 360 -33.15 0.01 -13.15
CA THR A 360 -34.22 1.00 -12.91
C THR A 360 -33.89 2.17 -11.96
N SER A 361 -32.72 2.84 -12.03
CA SER A 361 -32.54 4.14 -11.34
C SER A 361 -32.01 5.26 -12.24
N THR A 362 -32.87 6.25 -12.47
CA THR A 362 -32.83 7.31 -13.49
C THR A 362 -32.14 8.61 -13.05
N THR A 363 -31.17 8.61 -12.13
CA THR A 363 -30.65 9.89 -11.59
C THR A 363 -29.22 10.29 -11.98
N SER A 364 -28.54 9.54 -12.86
CA SER A 364 -27.32 10.04 -13.51
C SER A 364 -27.27 9.58 -14.97
N PRO A 365 -27.15 10.50 -15.95
CA PRO A 365 -26.94 10.13 -17.35
C PRO A 365 -25.56 9.51 -17.61
N PHE A 366 -24.67 9.54 -16.61
CA PHE A 366 -23.34 8.96 -16.69
C PHE A 366 -23.28 7.63 -15.92
N LEU A 367 -23.18 6.55 -16.69
CA LEU A 367 -22.89 5.21 -16.19
C LEU A 367 -21.41 5.14 -15.78
N GLY A 368 -21.09 4.74 -14.54
CA GLY A 368 -19.71 4.51 -14.09
C GLY A 368 -19.41 4.88 -12.63
N PHE A 369 -18.15 4.74 -12.25
CA PHE A 369 -17.64 4.97 -10.90
C PHE A 369 -16.86 6.29 -10.79
N SER A 370 -16.99 7.00 -9.68
CA SER A 370 -16.26 8.26 -9.45
C SER A 370 -14.74 8.02 -9.32
N TYR A 371 -14.38 6.93 -8.65
CA TYR A 371 -12.98 6.50 -8.49
C TYR A 371 -12.82 5.04 -8.83
N THR A 372 -11.75 4.71 -9.54
CA THR A 372 -11.35 3.32 -9.78
C THR A 372 -9.94 3.08 -9.27
N PHE A 373 -9.76 2.07 -8.43
CA PHE A 373 -8.45 1.62 -7.95
C PHE A 373 -8.04 0.39 -8.75
N GLU A 374 -7.01 0.53 -9.59
CA GLU A 374 -6.46 -0.55 -10.40
C GLU A 374 -5.30 -1.19 -9.64
N CYS A 375 -5.53 -2.37 -9.07
CA CYS A 375 -4.59 -3.07 -8.18
C CYS A 375 -4.05 -4.38 -8.78
N THR A 376 -4.27 -4.64 -10.07
CA THR A 376 -3.80 -5.85 -10.76
C THR A 376 -2.58 -5.59 -11.65
N GLY A 377 -2.52 -4.44 -12.31
CA GLY A 377 -1.52 -4.16 -13.37
C GLY A 377 -1.81 -4.89 -14.68
N HIS A 378 -2.91 -5.65 -14.78
CA HIS A 378 -3.23 -6.42 -15.97
C HIS A 378 -3.76 -5.51 -17.09
N PRO A 379 -3.31 -5.64 -18.35
CA PRO A 379 -3.71 -4.74 -19.43
C PRO A 379 -5.23 -4.64 -19.64
N SER A 380 -5.96 -5.76 -19.55
CA SER A 380 -7.43 -5.74 -19.68
C SER A 380 -8.11 -5.03 -18.52
N SER A 381 -7.59 -5.18 -17.29
CA SER A 381 -8.08 -4.47 -16.10
C SER A 381 -7.83 -2.97 -16.21
N ILE A 382 -6.63 -2.57 -16.64
CA ILE A 382 -6.29 -1.15 -16.85
C ILE A 382 -7.20 -0.53 -17.92
N ALA A 383 -7.36 -1.17 -19.08
CA ALA A 383 -8.26 -0.67 -20.11
C ALA A 383 -9.72 -0.61 -19.60
N SER A 384 -10.20 -1.65 -18.91
CA SER A 384 -11.56 -1.71 -18.36
C SER A 384 -11.77 -0.67 -17.26
N SER A 385 -10.75 -0.37 -16.45
CA SER A 385 -10.81 0.64 -15.39
C SER A 385 -11.11 2.04 -15.97
N ILE A 386 -10.52 2.37 -17.10
CA ILE A 386 -10.79 3.63 -17.82
C ILE A 386 -12.24 3.65 -18.29
N LEU A 387 -12.70 2.56 -18.91
CA LEU A 387 -14.03 2.48 -19.49
C LEU A 387 -15.15 2.42 -18.44
N CYS A 388 -14.89 1.87 -17.25
CA CYS A 388 -15.85 1.82 -16.14
C CYS A 388 -15.90 3.11 -15.30
N THR A 389 -14.90 3.99 -15.42
CA THR A 389 -14.84 5.24 -14.66
C THR A 389 -15.77 6.28 -15.31
N ALA A 390 -16.58 6.96 -14.51
CA ALA A 390 -17.48 8.01 -14.98
C ALA A 390 -16.71 9.22 -15.54
N PRO A 391 -17.30 10.03 -16.43
CA PRO A 391 -16.68 11.30 -16.85
C PRO A 391 -16.31 12.20 -15.67
N GLY A 392 -15.15 12.85 -15.73
CA GLY A 392 -14.55 13.61 -14.63
C GLY A 392 -14.02 12.77 -13.46
N GLY A 393 -14.19 11.45 -13.51
CA GLY A 393 -13.70 10.50 -12.52
C GLY A 393 -12.20 10.25 -12.62
N LYS A 394 -11.66 9.42 -11.73
CA LYS A 394 -10.22 9.15 -11.67
C LYS A 394 -9.89 7.68 -11.55
N VAL A 395 -8.85 7.25 -12.26
CA VAL A 395 -8.25 5.92 -12.14
C VAL A 395 -6.92 6.02 -11.39
N CYS A 396 -6.82 5.38 -10.24
CA CYS A 396 -5.56 5.18 -9.52
C CYS A 396 -4.85 3.94 -10.08
N LEU A 397 -3.73 4.12 -10.75
CA LEU A 397 -2.88 3.04 -11.24
C LEU A 397 -1.89 2.64 -10.14
N ILE A 398 -2.15 1.50 -9.49
CA ILE A 398 -1.40 0.99 -8.34
C ILE A 398 -0.72 -0.33 -8.67
N GLY A 399 -1.43 -1.23 -9.37
CA GLY A 399 -0.90 -2.50 -9.81
C GLY A 399 0.30 -2.34 -10.75
N MET A 400 1.33 -3.18 -10.55
CA MET A 400 2.51 -3.17 -11.39
C MET A 400 2.29 -4.06 -12.62
N GLY A 401 2.13 -3.43 -13.78
CA GLY A 401 1.88 -4.12 -15.05
C GLY A 401 3.09 -4.25 -15.96
N ALA A 402 2.83 -4.68 -17.20
CA ALA A 402 3.83 -4.70 -18.27
C ALA A 402 4.34 -3.27 -18.57
N ARG A 403 5.60 -3.17 -19.04
CA ARG A 403 6.22 -1.88 -19.39
C ARG A 403 5.46 -1.10 -20.47
N ASN A 404 4.98 -1.84 -21.46
CA ASN A 404 4.26 -1.30 -22.60
C ASN A 404 2.92 -2.03 -22.69
N MET A 405 1.85 -1.27 -22.89
CA MET A 405 0.51 -1.82 -23.12
C MET A 405 -0.32 -0.86 -23.94
N MET A 406 -1.34 -1.39 -24.62
CA MET A 406 -2.33 -0.59 -25.33
C MET A 406 -3.41 -0.10 -24.35
N MET A 407 -3.74 1.19 -24.42
CA MET A 407 -4.72 1.82 -23.53
C MET A 407 -5.71 2.71 -24.32
N PRO A 408 -7.00 2.78 -23.93
CA PRO A 408 -8.00 3.61 -24.59
C PRO A 408 -7.88 5.09 -24.20
N VAL A 409 -6.73 5.72 -24.47
CA VAL A 409 -6.42 7.10 -24.04
C VAL A 409 -7.44 8.11 -24.58
N SER A 410 -7.90 7.94 -25.82
CA SER A 410 -8.94 8.83 -26.39
C SER A 410 -10.23 8.80 -25.57
N GLN A 411 -10.63 7.63 -25.04
CA GLN A 411 -11.83 7.50 -24.18
C GLN A 411 -11.63 8.08 -22.78
N ALA A 412 -10.39 8.13 -22.28
CA ALA A 412 -10.08 8.86 -21.06
C ALA A 412 -10.18 10.38 -21.31
N ALA A 413 -9.52 10.86 -22.36
CA ALA A 413 -9.46 12.28 -22.70
C ALA A 413 -10.83 12.90 -23.00
N THR A 414 -11.67 12.25 -23.82
CA THR A 414 -12.99 12.80 -24.20
C THR A 414 -14.00 12.82 -23.05
N ARG A 415 -13.72 12.11 -21.96
CA ARG A 415 -14.54 12.07 -20.75
C ARG A 415 -13.84 12.70 -19.55
N GLU A 416 -12.69 13.34 -19.76
CA GLU A 416 -11.87 13.95 -18.69
C GLU A 416 -11.62 12.98 -17.51
N VAL A 417 -11.32 11.71 -17.83
CA VAL A 417 -10.94 10.72 -16.82
C VAL A 417 -9.44 10.85 -16.53
N ASP A 418 -9.09 11.23 -15.31
CA ASP A 418 -7.70 11.36 -14.90
C ASP A 418 -7.06 9.99 -14.65
N LEU A 419 -5.89 9.77 -15.25
CA LEU A 419 -5.07 8.59 -14.98
C LEU A 419 -3.95 8.96 -14.00
N VAL A 420 -4.05 8.47 -12.77
CA VAL A 420 -3.21 8.88 -11.65
C VAL A 420 -2.29 7.75 -11.23
N GLY A 421 -1.01 7.84 -11.61
CA GLY A 421 0.01 6.88 -11.18
C GLY A 421 0.35 6.98 -9.69
N VAL A 422 0.51 5.83 -9.04
CA VAL A 422 0.88 5.73 -7.62
C VAL A 422 2.23 5.03 -7.51
N PHE A 423 3.19 5.66 -6.84
CA PHE A 423 4.50 5.06 -6.59
C PHE A 423 4.80 5.09 -5.10
N ARG A 424 4.57 3.95 -4.44
CA ARG A 424 4.72 3.80 -2.98
C ARG A 424 3.89 4.87 -2.26
N TYR A 425 4.53 5.68 -1.42
CA TYR A 425 3.89 6.68 -0.56
C TYR A 425 4.90 7.70 -0.04
N ALA A 426 4.40 8.89 0.34
CA ALA A 426 5.15 9.90 1.09
C ALA A 426 4.23 10.53 2.16
N GLY A 427 4.73 10.67 3.39
CA GLY A 427 4.02 11.29 4.52
C GLY A 427 2.73 10.57 4.92
N CYS A 428 2.73 9.24 4.87
CA CYS A 428 1.50 8.43 5.04
C CYS A 428 1.47 7.59 6.33
N TYR A 429 2.61 7.25 6.94
CA TYR A 429 2.66 6.32 8.07
C TYR A 429 1.88 6.79 9.31
N GLY A 430 2.02 8.06 9.70
CA GLY A 430 1.22 8.60 10.81
C GLY A 430 -0.28 8.53 10.56
N ASP A 431 -0.72 8.68 9.31
CA ASP A 431 -2.11 8.52 8.93
C ASP A 431 -2.55 7.05 8.89
N ALA A 432 -1.69 6.16 8.39
CA ALA A 432 -1.95 4.73 8.41
C ALA A 432 -2.15 4.22 9.84
N LEU A 433 -1.28 4.59 10.77
CA LEU A 433 -1.41 4.22 12.18
C LEU A 433 -2.69 4.78 12.82
N ARG A 434 -3.09 6.01 12.45
CA ARG A 434 -4.36 6.59 12.92
C ARG A 434 -5.57 5.87 12.36
N VAL A 435 -5.54 5.49 11.09
CA VAL A 435 -6.60 4.71 10.45
C VAL A 435 -6.70 3.33 11.11
N LEU A 436 -5.58 2.65 11.34
CA LEU A 436 -5.55 1.35 12.02
C LEU A 436 -6.05 1.41 13.46
N GLY A 437 -5.71 2.47 14.19
CA GLY A 437 -6.18 2.71 15.56
C GLY A 437 -7.57 3.32 15.65
N SER A 438 -8.25 3.58 14.53
CA SER A 438 -9.59 4.17 14.54
C SER A 438 -10.66 3.16 14.94
N ALA A 439 -11.73 3.67 15.57
CA ALA A 439 -12.90 2.89 15.97
C ALA A 439 -13.72 2.45 14.73
N GLU A 440 -14.95 1.99 14.96
CA GLU A 440 -15.83 1.48 13.90
C GLU A 440 -16.09 2.49 12.78
N VAL A 441 -16.16 1.98 11.55
CA VAL A 441 -16.50 2.74 10.35
C VAL A 441 -17.91 2.37 9.91
N VAL A 442 -18.71 3.36 9.51
CA VAL A 442 -20.05 3.13 8.98
C VAL A 442 -20.01 2.11 7.84
N GLY A 443 -20.76 1.02 7.99
CA GLY A 443 -20.83 -0.06 6.99
C GLY A 443 -19.74 -1.14 7.12
N LEU A 444 -18.93 -1.11 8.18
CA LEU A 444 -18.01 -2.18 8.58
C LEU A 444 -18.43 -2.75 9.93
N ALA A 445 -18.31 -4.07 10.10
CA ALA A 445 -18.51 -4.72 11.38
C ALA A 445 -17.19 -4.73 12.17
N GLY A 446 -17.13 -3.96 13.26
CA GLY A 446 -15.95 -3.83 14.11
C GLY A 446 -15.01 -2.68 13.71
N THR A 447 -13.84 -2.64 14.35
CA THR A 447 -12.83 -1.60 14.15
C THR A 447 -12.06 -1.81 12.85
N VAL A 448 -11.44 -0.73 12.33
CA VAL A 448 -10.56 -0.83 11.16
C VAL A 448 -9.41 -1.80 11.42
N GLY A 449 -8.80 -1.74 12.61
CA GLY A 449 -7.71 -2.62 12.99
C GLY A 449 -8.09 -4.09 12.97
N GLU A 450 -9.27 -4.47 13.48
CA GLU A 450 -9.76 -5.86 13.43
C GLU A 450 -10.00 -6.32 12.00
N MET A 451 -10.59 -5.45 11.17
CA MET A 451 -10.86 -5.78 9.77
C MET A 451 -9.59 -5.98 8.96
N VAL A 452 -8.55 -5.17 9.19
CA VAL A 452 -7.25 -5.33 8.55
C VAL A 452 -6.60 -6.66 8.94
N LEU A 453 -6.73 -7.11 10.20
CA LEU A 453 -6.20 -8.39 10.64
C LEU A 453 -6.85 -9.61 9.98
N LYS A 454 -8.10 -9.49 9.48
CA LYS A 454 -8.72 -10.56 8.67
C LYS A 454 -7.96 -10.87 7.40
N LEU A 455 -7.12 -9.95 6.90
CA LEU A 455 -6.25 -10.19 5.75
C LEU A 455 -5.12 -11.17 6.09
N VAL A 456 -4.70 -11.23 7.36
CA VAL A 456 -3.61 -12.09 7.84
C VAL A 456 -4.11 -13.52 7.98
N THR A 457 -4.08 -14.23 6.85
CA THR A 457 -4.53 -15.62 6.74
C THR A 457 -3.56 -16.62 7.34
N HIS A 458 -2.25 -16.33 7.31
CA HIS A 458 -1.22 -17.28 7.72
C HIS A 458 -0.08 -16.58 8.47
N ARG A 459 0.50 -17.29 9.43
CA ARG A 459 1.60 -16.83 10.28
C ARG A 459 2.70 -17.89 10.32
N PHE A 460 3.95 -17.46 10.22
CA PHE A 460 5.13 -18.32 10.30
C PHE A 460 6.20 -17.67 11.17
N GLY A 461 7.03 -18.52 11.79
CA GLY A 461 8.30 -18.08 12.37
C GLY A 461 9.32 -17.70 11.28
N LEU A 462 10.38 -16.98 11.67
CA LEU A 462 11.44 -16.56 10.75
C LEU A 462 12.13 -17.78 10.11
N GLU A 463 12.30 -18.85 10.87
CA GLU A 463 12.86 -20.14 10.44
C GLU A 463 12.09 -20.79 9.28
N ASP A 464 10.78 -20.53 9.19
CA ASP A 464 9.89 -21.10 8.17
C ASP A 464 9.65 -20.16 6.99
N THR A 465 10.45 -19.08 6.85
CA THR A 465 10.30 -18.09 5.77
C THR A 465 10.22 -18.72 4.39
N LYS A 466 11.00 -19.78 4.10
CA LYS A 466 10.93 -20.47 2.81
C LYS A 466 9.55 -21.08 2.55
N LYS A 467 8.97 -21.76 3.55
CA LYS A 467 7.62 -22.34 3.45
C LYS A 467 6.57 -21.25 3.25
N ALA A 468 6.71 -20.12 3.96
CA ALA A 468 5.83 -18.98 3.81
C ALA A 468 5.83 -18.40 2.39
N PHE A 469 7.01 -18.29 1.75
CA PHE A 469 7.11 -17.87 0.35
C PHE A 469 6.49 -18.89 -0.61
N GLU A 470 6.69 -20.19 -0.40
CA GLU A 470 6.07 -21.23 -1.23
C GLU A 470 4.54 -21.24 -1.11
N LEU A 471 4.01 -21.05 0.10
CA LEU A 471 2.57 -20.90 0.34
C LEU A 471 2.02 -19.66 -0.40
N LEU A 472 2.69 -18.51 -0.24
CA LEU A 472 2.30 -17.28 -0.91
C LEU A 472 2.32 -17.41 -2.43
N ARG A 473 3.30 -18.16 -2.96
CA ARG A 473 3.43 -18.47 -4.40
C ARG A 473 2.28 -19.34 -4.90
N LYS A 474 1.88 -20.36 -4.13
CA LYS A 474 0.77 -21.27 -4.46
C LYS A 474 -0.58 -20.55 -4.41
N GLY A 475 -0.76 -19.61 -3.47
CA GLY A 475 -1.97 -18.79 -3.35
C GLY A 475 -3.19 -19.50 -2.73
N GLU A 476 -3.04 -20.76 -2.36
CA GLU A 476 -4.02 -21.62 -1.69
C GLU A 476 -3.28 -22.57 -0.74
N ASP A 477 -3.81 -22.79 0.46
CA ASP A 477 -3.20 -23.67 1.46
C ASP A 477 -3.43 -25.17 1.14
N GLU A 478 -3.08 -26.07 2.07
CA GLU A 478 -3.26 -27.51 1.88
C GLU A 478 -4.73 -27.96 1.97
N ASP A 479 -5.58 -27.18 2.64
CA ASP A 479 -7.00 -27.44 2.85
C ASP A 479 -7.89 -26.74 1.80
N GLY A 480 -7.30 -26.04 0.83
CA GLY A 480 -8.03 -25.27 -0.18
C GLY A 480 -8.46 -23.87 0.29
N GLY A 481 -7.92 -23.40 1.42
CA GLY A 481 -8.16 -22.10 2.01
C GLY A 481 -7.39 -20.98 1.33
N LEU A 482 -7.91 -19.76 1.49
CA LEU A 482 -7.37 -18.57 0.83
C LEU A 482 -6.06 -18.12 1.47
N VAL A 483 -5.05 -17.85 0.63
CA VAL A 483 -3.84 -17.13 1.04
C VAL A 483 -3.94 -15.68 0.57
N LEU A 484 -4.11 -14.75 1.51
CA LEU A 484 -4.26 -13.30 1.23
C LEU A 484 -3.04 -12.51 1.70
N LYS A 485 -2.70 -12.65 2.98
CA LYS A 485 -1.50 -12.07 3.59
C LYS A 485 -0.85 -13.10 4.49
N VAL A 486 0.47 -13.22 4.35
CA VAL A 486 1.33 -14.06 5.16
C VAL A 486 2.18 -13.17 6.04
N MET A 487 2.19 -13.43 7.34
CA MET A 487 2.98 -12.70 8.33
C MET A 487 4.14 -13.57 8.82
N ILE A 488 5.35 -13.00 8.88
CA ILE A 488 6.52 -13.59 9.52
C ILE A 488 6.75 -12.88 10.84
N GLY A 489 6.86 -13.60 11.95
CA GLY A 489 7.05 -12.97 13.26
C GLY A 489 6.88 -13.93 14.42
N SER A 490 7.23 -13.49 15.63
CA SER A 490 7.21 -14.32 16.84
C SER A 490 5.80 -14.65 17.37
N GLY A 491 4.73 -14.21 16.71
CA GLY A 491 3.34 -14.49 17.09
C GLY A 491 2.88 -13.84 18.40
N GLU A 492 3.73 -13.07 19.08
CA GLU A 492 3.37 -12.31 20.27
C GLU A 492 2.83 -10.93 19.87
N ALA A 493 1.55 -10.72 20.15
CA ALA A 493 0.73 -9.56 19.79
C ALA A 493 1.02 -8.32 20.65
#